data_AF-A0A127T5F8-F1
#
_entry.id   AF-A0A127T5F8-F1
#
_cell.length_a   1.000
_cell.length_b   1.000
_cell.length_c   1.000
_cell.angle_alpha   90.00
_cell.angle_beta   90.00
_cell.angle_gamma   90.00
#
_symmetry.space_group_name_H-M   'P 1'
#
loop_
_entity.id
_entity.type
_entity.pdbx_description
1 polymer ?
#
loop_
_entity_poly.entity_id
_entity_poly.type
_entity_poly.pdbx_seq_one_letter_code
_entity_poly.pdbx_strand_id
1 'polypeptide(L)' 'AHEFIRMQVAAQKAVRDADAERARLTLKRYEKGVSNYLEYPDYQRSQFEAEQQYLSLHELRLSNDITLYRALGGGWKVP' A
#
# COMPACT_ATOMS: atom_id res chain seq x y z
N ALA A 1 -5.92 9.28 -15.17
CA ALA A 1 -4.76 8.51 -14.69
C ALA A 1 -4.39 8.84 -13.23
N HIS A 2 -4.10 10.09 -12.88
CA HIS A 2 -3.64 10.45 -11.52
C HIS A 2 -4.68 10.16 -10.41
N GLU A 3 -5.96 10.38 -10.70
CA GLU A 3 -7.05 10.06 -9.76
C GLU A 3 -7.25 8.56 -9.56
N PHE A 4 -7.10 7.76 -10.62
CA PHE A 4 -7.14 6.30 -10.54
C PHE A 4 -6.03 5.73 -9.66
N ILE A 5 -4.79 6.24 -9.79
CA ILE A 5 -3.67 5.85 -8.92
C ILE A 5 -3.95 6.23 -7.47
N ARG A 6 -4.49 7.43 -7.20
CA ARG A 6 -4.87 7.84 -5.84
C ARG A 6 -5.95 6.93 -5.23
N MET A 7 -6.95 6.55 -6.01
CA MET A 7 -7.99 5.61 -5.58
C MET A 7 -7.40 4.22 -5.29
N GLN A 8 -6.50 3.71 -6.13
CA GLN A 8 -5.82 2.43 -5.89
C GLN A 8 -5.01 2.43 -4.59
N VAL A 9 -4.23 3.49 -4.35
CA VAL A 9 -3.44 3.64 -3.12
C VAL A 9 -4.35 3.72 -1.89
N ALA A 10 -5.47 4.45 -1.96
CA ALA A 10 -6.42 4.54 -0.86
C ALA A 10 -7.09 3.19 -0.56
N ALA A 11 -7.46 2.43 -1.59
CA ALA A 11 -8.03 1.10 -1.44
C ALA A 11 -7.06 0.11 -0.80
N GLN A 12 -5.80 0.07 -1.26
CA GLN A 12 -4.76 -0.77 -0.66
C GLN A 12 -4.51 -0.42 0.80
N LYS A 13 -4.50 0.88 1.13
CA LYS A 13 -4.36 1.33 2.52
C LYS A 13 -5.52 0.82 3.39
N ALA A 14 -6.75 0.87 2.89
CA ALA A 14 -7.92 0.37 3.62
C ALA A 14 -7.85 -1.15 3.88
N VAL A 15 -7.42 -1.93 2.88
CA VAL A 15 -7.21 -3.39 3.03
C VAL A 15 -6.16 -3.68 4.11
N ARG A 16 -5.00 -3.02 4.04
CA ARG A 16 -3.94 -3.17 5.05
C ARG A 16 -4.43 -2.84 6.47
N ASP A 17 -5.16 -1.74 6.63
CA ASP A 17 -5.66 -1.30 7.93
C ASP A 17 -6.69 -2.31 8.50
N ALA A 18 -7.54 -2.90 7.64
CA ALA A 18 -8.49 -3.94 8.03
C ALA A 18 -7.79 -5.25 8.43
N ASP A 19 -6.77 -5.65 7.68
CA ASP A 19 -5.93 -6.81 7.97
C ASP A 19 -5.26 -6.64 9.35
N ALA A 20 -4.69 -5.46 9.64
CA ALA A 20 -4.06 -5.17 10.94
C ALA A 20 -5.02 -5.32 12.12
N GLU A 21 -6.25 -4.84 11.99
CA GLU A 21 -7.23 -5.02 13.05
C GLU A 21 -7.66 -6.48 13.19
N ARG A 22 -7.80 -7.22 12.07
CA ARG A 22 -8.08 -8.65 12.10
C ARG A 22 -6.98 -9.41 12.86
N ALA A 23 -5.72 -9.16 12.56
CA ALA A 23 -4.59 -9.77 13.28
C ALA A 23 -4.61 -9.47 14.78
N ARG A 24 -4.86 -8.20 15.14
CA ARG A 24 -4.97 -7.78 16.55
C ARG A 24 -6.09 -8.52 17.28
N LEU A 25 -7.25 -8.67 16.65
CA LEU A 25 -8.39 -9.39 17.21
C LEU A 25 -8.11 -10.89 17.34
N THR A 26 -7.47 -11.50 16.35
CA THR A 26 -7.05 -12.91 16.39
C THR A 26 -6.05 -13.15 17.52
N LEU A 27 -5.06 -12.29 17.70
CA LEU A 27 -4.11 -12.36 18.81
C LEU A 27 -4.81 -12.28 20.17
N LYS A 28 -5.76 -11.34 20.34
CA LYS A 28 -6.55 -11.24 21.58
C LYS A 28 -7.40 -12.48 21.86
N ARG A 29 -7.93 -13.15 20.83
CA ARG A 29 -8.69 -14.41 20.98
C ARG A 29 -7.77 -15.57 21.37
N TYR A 30 -6.57 -15.60 20.81
CA TYR A 30 -5.52 -16.54 21.17
C TYR A 30 -5.06 -16.37 22.62
N GLU A 31 -4.74 -15.14 23.05
CA GLU A 31 -4.35 -14.84 24.45
C GLU A 31 -5.41 -15.25 25.47
N LYS A 32 -6.69 -15.21 25.08
CA LYS A 32 -7.82 -15.65 25.91
C LYS A 32 -8.07 -17.16 25.86
N GLY A 33 -7.23 -17.93 25.16
CA GLY A 33 -7.34 -19.39 25.06
C GLY A 33 -8.50 -19.89 24.19
N VAL A 34 -9.08 -19.03 23.34
CA VAL A 34 -10.35 -19.32 22.63
C VAL A 34 -10.13 -19.93 21.23
N SER A 35 -8.92 -19.88 20.64
CA SER A 35 -8.66 -20.57 19.36
C SER A 35 -7.24 -21.11 19.21
N ASN A 36 -7.13 -22.29 18.59
CA ASN A 36 -5.88 -22.91 18.21
C ASN A 36 -5.16 -22.06 17.13
N TYR A 37 -3.88 -21.83 17.34
CA TYR A 37 -3.03 -20.88 16.62
C TYR A 37 -2.76 -21.33 15.18
N LEU A 38 -3.25 -20.64 14.14
CA LEU A 38 -2.89 -20.97 12.75
C LEU A 38 -3.16 -19.87 11.69
N GLU A 39 -2.89 -18.58 11.96
CA GLU A 39 -2.89 -17.52 10.91
C GLU A 39 -1.74 -16.49 11.05
N TYR A 40 -0.64 -16.85 11.71
CA TYR A 40 0.50 -15.94 11.86
C TYR A 40 1.39 -15.79 10.59
N PRO A 41 1.61 -16.85 9.77
CA PRO A 41 2.45 -16.75 8.57
C PRO A 41 1.80 -16.00 7.39
N ASP A 42 0.48 -16.13 7.19
CA ASP A 42 -0.22 -15.47 6.08
C ASP A 42 -0.30 -13.95 6.28
N TYR A 43 -0.35 -13.50 7.54
CA TYR A 43 -0.44 -12.08 7.86
C TYR A 43 0.80 -11.28 7.43
N GLN A 44 2.00 -11.80 7.77
CA GLN A 44 3.25 -11.14 7.39
C GLN A 44 3.48 -11.15 5.88
N ARG A 45 3.07 -12.24 5.20
CA ARG A 45 3.17 -12.34 3.74
C ARG A 45 2.23 -11.31 3.07
N SER A 46 0.98 -11.23 3.50
CA SER A 46 0.02 -10.22 2.99
C SER A 46 0.53 -8.79 3.20
N GLN A 47 1.05 -8.49 4.40
CA GLN A 47 1.60 -7.17 4.70
C GLN A 47 2.80 -6.83 3.80
N PHE A 48 3.73 -7.76 3.62
CA PHE A 48 4.92 -7.54 2.80
C PHE A 48 4.57 -7.37 1.31
N GLU A 49 3.59 -8.11 0.79
CA GLU A 49 3.08 -7.93 -0.57
C GLU A 49 2.37 -6.58 -0.74
N ALA A 50 1.59 -6.13 0.26
CA ALA A 50 0.93 -4.84 0.26
C ALA A 50 1.93 -3.67 0.30
N GLU A 51 3.00 -3.78 1.10
CA GLU A 51 4.06 -2.77 1.16
C GLU A 51 4.83 -2.67 -0.17
N GLN A 52 5.15 -3.80 -0.80
CA GLN A 52 5.79 -3.82 -2.12
C GLN A 52 4.89 -3.18 -3.20
N GLN A 53 3.59 -3.47 -3.18
CA GLN A 53 2.65 -2.85 -4.12
C GLN A 53 2.53 -1.34 -3.90
N TYR A 54 2.50 -0.87 -2.65
CA TYR A 54 2.49 0.56 -2.34
C TYR A 54 3.75 1.25 -2.88
N LEU A 55 4.93 0.66 -2.68
CA LEU A 55 6.19 1.20 -3.18
C LEU A 55 6.19 1.29 -4.72
N SER A 56 5.71 0.25 -5.41
CA SER A 56 5.62 0.25 -6.87
C SER A 56 4.65 1.32 -7.40
N LEU A 57 3.50 1.51 -6.74
CA LEU A 57 2.57 2.59 -7.10
C LEU A 57 3.16 3.97 -6.81
N HIS A 58 3.94 4.11 -5.73
CA HIS A 58 4.62 5.35 -5.41
C HIS A 58 5.68 5.70 -6.46
N GLU A 59 6.49 4.72 -6.87
CA GLU A 59 7.46 4.87 -7.96
C GLU A 59 6.76 5.25 -9.27
N LEU A 60 5.67 4.57 -9.63
CA LEU A 60 4.89 4.88 -10.83
C LEU A 60 4.36 6.32 -10.80
N ARG A 61 3.88 6.78 -9.65
CA ARG A 61 3.43 8.17 -9.49
C ARG A 61 4.58 9.15 -9.73
N LEU A 62 5.73 8.94 -9.11
CA LEU A 62 6.90 9.81 -9.29
C LEU A 62 7.37 9.83 -10.75
N SER A 63 7.41 8.67 -11.41
CA SER A 63 7.76 8.56 -12.82
C SER A 63 6.78 9.35 -13.71
N ASN A 64 5.48 9.25 -13.41
CA ASN A 64 4.44 10.04 -14.10
C ASN A 64 4.61 11.54 -13.85
N ASP A 65 4.93 11.96 -12.63
CA ASP A 65 5.16 13.37 -12.29
C ASP A 65 6.37 13.93 -13.04
N ILE A 66 7.48 13.17 -13.12
CA ILE A 66 8.67 13.55 -13.91
C ILE A 66 8.35 13.62 -15.40
N THR A 67 7.59 12.66 -15.91
CA THR A 67 7.17 12.62 -17.33
C THR A 67 6.31 13.81 -17.68
N LEU A 68 5.34 14.15 -16.81
CA LEU A 68 4.50 15.32 -16.95
C LEU A 68 5.33 16.60 -16.92
N TYR A 69 6.27 16.72 -15.98
CA TYR A 69 7.19 17.85 -15.91
C TYR A 69 7.99 18.05 -17.21
N ARG A 70 8.55 16.97 -17.79
CA ARG A 70 9.23 17.03 -19.09
C ARG A 70 8.29 17.40 -20.23
N ALA A 71 7.10 16.80 -20.29
CA ALA A 71 6.11 17.06 -21.34
C ALA A 71 5.62 18.51 -21.34
N LEU A 72 5.55 19.14 -20.16
CA LEU A 72 5.20 20.55 -19.98
C LEU A 72 6.37 21.52 -20.25
N GLY A 73 7.50 21.02 -20.76
CA GLY A 73 8.64 21.86 -21.15
C GLY A 73 9.81 21.85 -20.17
N GLY A 74 9.80 20.98 -19.14
CA GLY A 74 10.98 20.46 -18.44
C GLY A 74 11.95 21.45 -17.76
N GLY A 75 11.68 22.75 -17.82
CA GLY A 75 12.65 23.79 -17.49
C GLY A 75 13.02 24.68 -18.68
N TRP A 76 12.03 25.17 -19.45
CA TRP A 76 12.22 26.26 -20.41
C TRP A 76 12.54 27.58 -19.68
N LYS A 77 13.75 27.66 -19.12
CA LYS A 77 14.50 28.92 -19.12
C LYS A 77 15.28 28.94 -20.44
N VAL A 78 14.67 29.61 -21.40
CA VAL A 78 15.38 30.33 -22.46
C VAL A 78 15.38 31.79 -21.99
N PRO A 79 16.51 32.54 -22.04
CA PRO A 79 17.82 32.26 -22.61
C PRO A 79 18.90 31.82 -21.60
#